data_AF-A0A9J6D6P9-F1
#
_entry.id   AF-A0A9J6D6P9-F1
#
_cell.length_a   1.000
_cell.length_b   1.000
_cell.length_c   1.000
_cell.angle_alpha   90.00
_cell.angle_beta   90.00
_cell.angle_gamma   90.00
#
_symmetry.space_group_name_H-M   'P 1'
#
loop_
_entity.id
_entity.type
_entity.pdbx_description
1 polymer ?
#
loop_
_entity_poly.entity_id
_entity_poly.type
_entity_poly.pdbx_seq_one_letter_code
_entity_poly.pdbx_strand_id
1 'polypeptide(L)'
;MLLKVGFPLKKRYRNSLLIEATHIIQWGRKYLRQIKKVRGQGRLMLYTDETWVNAGHTVSRGWVNETIKSAEHAKKPNLMTGPPNLSDRRGRLIITHCGNEDGFITAAGEVFRAGKGTGDYHEEMHSAHYEEWFKEKLLLNLPPQGAIVLDNAPYYSVKLEL
;
A
#
# COMPACT_ATOMS: atom_id res chain seq x y z
N MET A 1 -12.10 -29.36 13.37
CA MET A 1 -13.16 -29.99 12.55
C MET A 1 -12.72 -30.13 11.08
N LEU A 2 -12.33 -29.05 10.38
CA LEU A 2 -11.95 -29.07 8.95
C LEU A 2 -10.69 -29.89 8.60
N LEU A 3 -9.64 -29.86 9.44
CA LEU A 3 -8.45 -30.71 9.30
C LEU A 3 -8.78 -32.21 9.29
N LYS A 4 -9.79 -32.63 10.08
CA LYS A 4 -10.20 -34.03 10.21
C LYS A 4 -11.02 -34.53 9.01
N VAL A 5 -11.54 -33.61 8.19
CA VAL A 5 -12.34 -33.92 6.98
C VAL A 5 -11.57 -33.64 5.67
N GLY A 6 -10.23 -33.58 5.74
CA GLY A 6 -9.37 -33.54 4.56
C GLY A 6 -9.09 -32.15 3.98
N PHE A 7 -9.41 -31.07 4.70
CA PHE A 7 -9.07 -29.71 4.27
C PHE A 7 -7.83 -29.23 5.03
N PRO A 8 -6.65 -29.13 4.39
CA PRO A 8 -5.47 -28.56 5.02
C PRO A 8 -5.54 -27.04 5.07
N LEU A 9 -4.90 -26.46 6.10
CA LEU A 9 -4.69 -25.03 6.22
C LEU A 9 -3.43 -24.65 5.43
N LYS A 10 -3.57 -23.91 4.33
CA LYS A 10 -2.43 -23.48 3.51
C LYS A 10 -2.27 -21.96 3.51
N LYS A 11 -1.01 -21.51 3.47
CA LYS A 11 -0.65 -20.11 3.24
C LYS A 11 -0.86 -19.79 1.75
N ARG A 12 -1.54 -18.69 1.46
CA ARG A 12 -1.67 -18.18 0.09
C ARG A 12 -0.35 -17.51 -0.31
N TYR A 13 0.22 -17.90 -1.44
CA TYR A 13 1.45 -17.30 -1.98
C TYR A 13 1.16 -16.59 -3.29
N ARG A 14 1.79 -15.43 -3.49
CA ARG A 14 1.89 -14.77 -4.80
C ARG A 14 3.32 -15.03 -5.30
N ASN A 15 3.45 -15.80 -6.37
CA ASN A 15 4.76 -16.04 -7.00
C ASN A 15 5.10 -14.83 -7.88
N SER A 16 5.73 -13.82 -7.29
CA SER A 16 6.35 -12.72 -8.03
C SER A 16 7.87 -12.90 -7.97
N LEU A 17 8.45 -13.47 -9.03
CA LEU A 17 9.90 -13.37 -9.25
C LEU A 17 10.17 -11.93 -9.67
N LEU A 18 10.86 -11.17 -8.81
CA LEU A 18 11.24 -9.80 -9.09
C LEU A 18 12.52 -9.82 -9.93
N ILE A 19 12.40 -9.54 -11.23
CA ILE A 19 13.55 -9.26 -12.09
C ILE A 19 13.62 -7.75 -12.23
N GLU A 20 14.60 -7.13 -11.57
CA GLU A 20 14.80 -5.69 -11.67
C GLU A 20 15.47 -5.32 -12.99
N ALA A 21 14.87 -4.38 -13.72
CA ALA A 21 15.48 -3.85 -14.94
C ALA A 21 16.71 -2.98 -14.61
N THR A 22 17.70 -2.96 -15.50
CA THR A 22 18.98 -2.24 -15.30
C THR A 22 18.81 -0.76 -14.94
N HIS A 23 17.82 -0.09 -15.53
CA HIS A 23 17.54 1.32 -15.24
C HIS A 23 17.00 1.53 -13.81
N ILE A 24 16.21 0.58 -13.28
CA ILE A 24 15.74 0.60 -11.89
C ILE A 24 16.94 0.48 -10.92
N ILE A 25 17.88 -0.41 -11.22
CA ILE A 25 19.13 -0.54 -10.44
C ILE A 25 19.92 0.78 -10.46
N GLN A 26 20.02 1.45 -11.61
CA GLN A 26 20.68 2.74 -11.73
C GLN A 26 19.97 3.84 -10.92
N TRP A 27 18.64 3.88 -10.96
CA TRP A 27 17.84 4.80 -10.15
C TRP A 27 18.00 4.53 -8.65
N GLY A 28 17.99 3.26 -8.24
CA GLY A 28 18.26 2.86 -6.85
C GLY A 28 19.64 3.34 -6.39
N ARG A 29 20.68 3.16 -7.21
CA ARG A 29 22.03 3.68 -6.91
C ARG A 29 22.05 5.20 -6.79
N LYS A 30 21.35 5.92 -7.68
CA LYS A 30 21.24 7.39 -7.62
C LYS A 30 20.55 7.82 -6.32
N TYR A 31 19.42 7.22 -6.01
CA TYR A 31 18.65 7.46 -4.78
C TYR A 31 19.53 7.25 -3.53
N LEU A 32 20.20 6.10 -3.41
CA LEU A 32 21.04 5.79 -2.25
C LEU A 32 22.19 6.79 -2.05
N ARG A 33 22.81 7.27 -3.14
CA ARG A 33 23.84 8.33 -3.06
C ARG A 33 23.27 9.65 -2.54
N GLN A 34 22.07 10.04 -2.98
CA GLN A 34 21.41 11.26 -2.51
C GLN A 34 21.03 11.15 -1.03
N ILE A 35 20.42 10.03 -0.63
CA ILE A 35 20.09 9.76 0.78
C ILE A 35 21.34 9.82 1.66
N LYS A 36 22.46 9.22 1.22
CA LYS A 36 23.73 9.28 1.95
C LYS A 36 24.23 10.73 2.11
N LYS A 37 24.13 11.56 1.06
CA LYS A 37 24.52 12.96 1.11
C LYS A 37 23.67 13.75 2.11
N VAL A 38 22.34 13.59 2.05
CA VAL A 38 21.39 14.28 2.94
C VAL A 38 21.62 13.88 4.40
N ARG A 39 21.81 12.58 4.67
CA ARG A 39 22.16 12.09 6.02
C ARG A 39 23.50 12.67 6.50
N GLY A 40 24.49 12.79 5.63
CA GLY A 40 25.78 13.42 5.95
C GLY A 40 25.69 14.91 6.29
N GLN A 41 24.59 15.58 5.93
CA GLN A 41 24.33 16.97 6.32
C GLN A 41 23.66 17.09 7.70
N GLY A 42 23.39 15.98 8.39
CA GLY A 42 22.69 15.97 9.67
C GLY A 42 21.20 16.27 9.57
N ARG A 43 20.60 16.15 8.38
CA ARG A 43 19.17 16.39 8.18
C ARG A 43 18.33 15.22 8.69
N LEU A 44 17.21 15.54 9.34
CA LEU A 44 16.26 14.56 9.81
C LEU A 44 15.51 13.94 8.62
N MET A 45 15.66 12.62 8.43
CA MET A 45 15.02 11.91 7.34
C MET A 45 13.55 11.64 7.68
N LEU A 46 12.65 12.19 6.86
CA LEU A 46 11.22 12.03 7.02
C LEU A 46 10.69 11.24 5.82
N TYR A 47 9.86 10.24 6.08
CA TYR A 47 9.27 9.37 5.07
C TYR A 47 7.77 9.51 5.16
N THR A 48 7.13 9.73 4.03
CA THR A 48 5.68 9.71 3.92
C THR A 48 5.26 8.73 2.85
N ASP A 49 4.11 8.12 3.07
CA ASP A 49 3.50 7.20 2.13
C ASP A 49 1.99 7.18 2.36
N GLU A 50 1.29 6.65 1.37
CA GLU A 50 -0.13 6.37 1.42
C GLU A 50 -0.33 4.86 1.48
N THR A 51 -1.26 4.41 2.33
CA THR A 51 -1.68 3.02 2.34
C THR A 51 -3.18 2.88 2.48
N TRP A 52 -3.70 1.70 2.18
CA TRP A 52 -5.12 1.41 2.27
C TRP A 52 -5.41 0.11 3.01
N VAL A 53 -6.51 0.11 3.75
CA VAL A 53 -7.05 -1.07 4.43
C VAL A 53 -8.40 -1.42 3.83
N ASN A 54 -8.51 -2.60 3.24
CA ASN A 54 -9.77 -3.10 2.70
C ASN A 54 -10.66 -3.66 3.81
N ALA A 55 -11.96 -3.35 3.78
CA ALA A 55 -12.94 -3.93 4.71
C ALA A 55 -13.04 -5.48 4.60
N GLY A 56 -12.62 -6.05 3.46
CA GLY A 56 -12.54 -7.49 3.20
C GLY A 56 -11.19 -8.15 3.54
N HIS A 57 -10.30 -7.49 4.30
CA HIS A 57 -8.99 -8.06 4.63
C HIS A 57 -9.17 -9.40 5.39
N THR A 58 -8.59 -10.47 4.85
CA THR A 58 -8.68 -11.82 5.41
C THR A 58 -7.30 -12.34 5.77
N VAL A 59 -7.24 -13.28 6.73
CA VAL A 59 -5.99 -13.93 7.11
C VAL A 59 -5.36 -14.69 5.93
N SER A 60 -4.03 -14.61 5.81
CA SER A 60 -3.27 -15.23 4.70
C SER A 60 -3.32 -16.76 4.65
N ARG A 61 -3.91 -17.39 5.67
CA ARG A 61 -4.13 -18.83 5.75
C ARG A 61 -5.60 -19.14 5.52
N GLY A 62 -5.87 -19.93 4.50
CA GLY A 62 -7.21 -20.41 4.18
C GLY A 62 -7.27 -21.93 4.21
N TRP A 63 -8.44 -22.47 4.55
CA TRP A 63 -8.74 -23.88 4.33
C TRP A 63 -8.90 -24.11 2.83
N VAL A 64 -8.10 -25.01 2.26
CA VAL A 64 -8.11 -25.29 0.82
C VAL A 64 -8.74 -26.65 0.56
N ASN A 65 -9.61 -26.73 -0.45
CA ASN A 65 -10.12 -27.99 -0.96
C ASN A 65 -9.14 -28.58 -1.98
N GLU A 66 -8.36 -29.58 -1.60
CA GLU A 66 -7.40 -30.22 -2.52
C GLU A 66 -8.05 -31.13 -3.57
N THR A 67 -9.33 -31.45 -3.41
CA THR A 67 -10.10 -32.25 -4.38
C THR A 67 -10.31 -31.50 -5.70
N ILE A 68 -10.25 -30.16 -5.66
CA ILE A 68 -10.41 -29.30 -6.82
C ILE A 68 -9.05 -29.13 -7.51
N LYS A 69 -8.85 -29.91 -8.57
CA LYS A 69 -7.59 -29.97 -9.33
C LYS A 69 -7.46 -28.93 -10.45
N SER A 70 -8.55 -28.25 -10.83
CA SER A 70 -8.54 -27.24 -11.91
C SER A 70 -9.71 -26.26 -11.79
N ALA A 71 -9.62 -25.11 -12.47
CA ALA A 71 -10.68 -24.12 -12.55
C ALA A 71 -11.96 -24.66 -13.21
N GLU A 72 -11.82 -25.59 -14.17
CA GLU A 72 -12.95 -26.27 -14.80
C GLU A 72 -13.62 -27.27 -13.84
N HIS A 73 -12.82 -28.00 -13.05
CA HIS A 73 -13.35 -28.89 -12.02
C HIS A 73 -14.14 -28.09 -10.97
N ALA A 74 -13.69 -26.88 -10.62
CA ALA A 74 -14.36 -25.99 -9.67
C ALA A 74 -15.74 -25.50 -10.12
N LYS A 75 -16.10 -25.63 -11.41
CA LYS A 75 -17.40 -25.22 -11.95
C LYS A 75 -18.50 -26.27 -11.74
N LYS A 76 -18.16 -27.49 -11.30
CA LYS A 76 -19.18 -28.51 -11.02
C LYS A 76 -20.05 -28.08 -9.83
N PRO A 77 -21.37 -28.33 -9.88
CA PRO A 77 -22.25 -28.02 -8.77
C PRO A 77 -21.80 -28.76 -7.49
N ASN A 78 -22.01 -28.11 -6.34
CA ASN A 78 -21.65 -28.61 -5.01
C ASN A 78 -20.14 -28.65 -4.66
N LEU A 79 -19.28 -27.97 -5.41
CA LEU A 79 -17.88 -27.76 -5.03
C LEU A 79 -17.64 -26.35 -4.49
N MET A 80 -17.13 -26.26 -3.26
CA MET A 80 -16.72 -24.99 -2.64
C MET A 80 -15.19 -24.89 -2.65
N THR A 81 -14.65 -23.83 -3.24
CA THR A 81 -13.20 -23.55 -3.34
C THR A 81 -12.62 -22.91 -2.08
N GLY A 82 -13.45 -22.72 -1.05
CA GLY A 82 -13.14 -22.04 0.21
C GLY A 82 -14.10 -20.88 0.46
N PRO A 83 -13.86 -20.08 1.52
CA PRO A 83 -14.61 -18.85 1.75
C PRO A 83 -14.45 -17.92 0.54
N PRO A 84 -15.52 -17.25 0.07
CA PRO A 84 -15.38 -16.26 -0.98
C PRO A 84 -14.37 -15.20 -0.53
N ASN A 85 -13.52 -14.75 -1.46
CA ASN A 85 -12.76 -13.53 -1.21
C ASN A 85 -13.80 -12.42 -0.94
N LEU A 86 -13.77 -11.86 0.26
CA LEU A 86 -14.62 -10.72 0.58
C LEU A 86 -14.26 -9.62 -0.42
N SER A 87 -15.25 -9.18 -1.20
CA SER A 87 -15.01 -8.20 -2.25
C SER A 87 -14.46 -6.91 -1.65
N ASP A 88 -13.50 -6.35 -2.37
CA ASP A 88 -13.01 -4.97 -2.23
C ASP A 88 -14.13 -3.91 -2.31
N ARG A 89 -15.31 -4.28 -2.82
CA ARG A 89 -16.54 -3.47 -2.88
C ARG A 89 -17.15 -3.08 -1.53
N ARG A 90 -16.62 -3.55 -0.39
CA ARG A 90 -17.14 -3.19 0.95
C ARG A 90 -16.59 -1.85 1.49
N GLY A 91 -15.78 -1.15 0.69
CA GLY A 91 -15.15 0.11 1.04
C GLY A 91 -13.75 -0.09 1.61
N ARG A 92 -12.97 0.99 1.58
CA ARG A 92 -11.56 1.02 1.99
C ARG A 92 -11.35 2.18 2.96
N LEU A 93 -10.37 2.07 3.84
CA LEU A 93 -9.79 3.21 4.54
C LEU A 93 -8.51 3.59 3.82
N ILE A 94 -8.34 4.87 3.52
CA ILE A 94 -7.10 5.45 3.03
C ILE A 94 -6.41 6.13 4.20
N ILE A 95 -5.11 5.93 4.32
CA ILE A 95 -4.27 6.40 5.41
C ILE A 95 -3.04 7.08 4.79
N THR A 96 -2.80 8.32 5.17
CA THR A 96 -1.59 9.07 4.79
C THR A 96 -0.90 9.59 6.04
N HIS A 97 0.41 9.38 6.13
CA HIS A 97 1.18 9.84 7.28
C HIS A 97 2.66 10.01 6.94
N CYS A 98 3.31 10.95 7.63
CA CYS A 98 4.77 11.12 7.64
C CYS A 98 5.40 10.71 8.99
N GLY A 99 6.58 10.10 8.96
CA GLY A 99 7.34 9.71 10.16
C GLY A 99 8.84 9.56 9.92
N ASN A 100 9.58 9.36 10.99
CA ASN A 100 11.02 9.11 11.01
C ASN A 100 11.35 7.93 11.96
N GLU A 101 12.63 7.80 12.34
CA GLU A 101 13.10 6.79 13.29
C GLU A 101 12.56 6.94 14.72
N ASP A 102 12.14 8.15 15.11
CA ASP A 102 11.54 8.44 16.42
C ASP A 102 10.02 8.23 16.43
N GLY A 103 9.41 8.03 15.27
CA GLY A 103 8.00 7.74 15.11
C GLY A 103 7.28 8.71 14.16
N PHE A 104 5.98 8.84 14.38
CA PHE A 104 5.09 9.61 13.51
C PHE A 104 5.04 11.09 13.90
N ILE A 105 4.99 11.98 12.89
CA ILE A 105 4.83 13.42 13.13
C ILE A 105 3.46 13.70 13.73
N THR A 106 3.43 14.26 14.94
CA THR A 106 2.18 14.54 15.64
C THR A 106 1.27 15.44 14.80
N ALA A 107 -0.03 15.13 14.74
CA ALA A 107 -1.04 15.85 13.97
C ALA A 107 -0.88 15.84 12.43
N ALA A 108 0.08 15.09 11.88
CA ALA A 108 0.24 14.94 10.43
C ALA A 108 -0.53 13.73 9.84
N GLY A 109 -1.09 12.86 10.67
CA GLY A 109 -1.82 11.68 10.22
C GLY A 109 -3.22 11.99 9.70
N GLU A 110 -3.60 11.39 8.59
CA GLU A 110 -4.94 11.46 8.03
C GLU A 110 -5.47 10.07 7.71
N VAL A 111 -6.74 9.83 8.09
CA VAL A 111 -7.47 8.60 7.80
C VAL A 111 -8.86 8.97 7.34
N PHE A 112 -9.24 8.54 6.15
CA PHE A 112 -10.60 8.73 5.63
C PHE A 112 -11.10 7.48 4.93
N ARG A 113 -12.43 7.41 4.79
CA ARG A 113 -13.06 6.29 4.10
C ARG A 113 -13.14 6.64 2.63
N ALA A 114 -12.68 5.70 1.81
CA ALA A 114 -12.92 5.71 0.40
C ALA A 114 -14.44 5.73 0.12
N GLY A 115 -14.89 6.62 -0.74
CA GLY A 115 -16.27 6.76 -1.19
C GLY A 115 -16.84 5.46 -1.78
N LYS A 116 -18.17 5.37 -1.79
CA LYS A 116 -18.88 4.23 -2.40
C LYS A 116 -19.08 4.49 -3.88
N GLY A 117 -18.04 4.30 -4.69
CA GLY A 117 -18.21 4.44 -6.14
C GLY A 117 -16.90 4.13 -6.85
N THR A 118 -16.99 3.24 -7.85
CA THR A 118 -15.89 2.78 -8.71
C THR A 118 -14.83 1.97 -7.97
N GLY A 119 -14.33 0.90 -8.60
CA GLY A 119 -13.31 0.04 -7.96
C GLY A 119 -11.92 0.69 -7.89
N ASP A 120 -11.78 1.89 -8.46
CA ASP A 120 -10.52 2.58 -8.69
C ASP A 120 -10.24 3.59 -7.57
N TYR A 121 -9.24 3.28 -6.74
CA TYR A 121 -8.88 4.12 -5.60
C TYR A 121 -8.15 5.41 -6.01
N HIS A 122 -7.62 5.46 -7.25
CA HIS A 122 -6.93 6.65 -7.77
C HIS A 122 -7.88 7.84 -7.95
N GLU A 123 -9.20 7.62 -7.91
CA GLU A 123 -10.18 8.70 -7.98
C GLU A 123 -10.28 9.49 -6.67
N GLU A 124 -9.84 8.92 -5.53
CA GLU A 124 -10.14 9.49 -4.21
C GLU A 124 -8.91 10.03 -3.48
N MET A 125 -7.76 9.34 -3.54
CA MET A 125 -6.49 10.01 -3.29
C MET A 125 -5.97 10.59 -4.61
N HIS A 126 -6.37 11.82 -4.88
CA HIS A 126 -5.89 12.58 -6.03
C HIS A 126 -4.89 13.66 -5.58
N SER A 127 -4.16 14.22 -6.55
CA SER A 127 -3.10 15.21 -6.29
C SER A 127 -3.55 16.36 -5.38
N ALA A 128 -4.73 16.95 -5.62
CA ALA A 128 -5.21 18.06 -4.80
C ALA A 128 -5.44 17.68 -3.32
N HIS A 129 -5.94 16.46 -3.04
CA HIS A 129 -6.15 15.99 -1.67
C HIS A 129 -4.81 15.79 -0.98
N TYR A 130 -3.85 15.17 -1.67
CA TYR A 130 -2.50 15.01 -1.13
C TYR A 130 -1.80 16.36 -0.90
N GLU A 131 -1.98 17.32 -1.82
CA GLU A 131 -1.42 18.67 -1.68
C GLU A 131 -2.01 19.42 -0.48
N GLU A 132 -3.33 19.31 -0.27
CA GLU A 132 -4.02 19.86 0.91
C GLU A 132 -3.49 19.22 2.19
N TRP A 133 -3.44 17.89 2.26
CA TRP A 133 -2.84 17.18 3.40
C TRP A 133 -1.39 17.62 3.64
N PHE A 134 -0.60 17.73 2.58
CA PHE A 134 0.81 18.11 2.67
C PHE A 134 0.96 19.52 3.25
N LYS A 135 0.16 20.49 2.79
CA LYS A 135 0.22 21.89 3.25
C LYS A 135 -0.38 22.07 4.64
N GLU A 136 -1.58 21.55 4.85
CA GLU A 136 -2.40 21.84 6.03
C GLU A 136 -2.12 20.90 7.21
N LYS A 137 -1.48 19.74 6.97
CA LYS A 137 -1.13 18.78 8.03
C LYS A 137 0.37 18.62 8.16
N LEU A 138 1.06 18.22 7.08
CA LEU A 138 2.47 17.89 7.19
C LEU A 138 3.33 19.13 7.42
N LEU A 139 3.30 20.12 6.52
CA LEU A 139 4.17 21.30 6.56
C LEU A 139 4.06 22.06 7.89
N LEU A 140 2.85 22.18 8.45
CA LEU A 140 2.61 22.87 9.71
C LEU A 140 3.23 22.19 10.93
N ASN A 141 3.46 20.87 10.85
CA ASN A 141 3.97 20.06 11.97
C ASN A 141 5.41 19.55 11.73
N LEU A 142 6.09 20.03 10.69
CA LEU A 142 7.42 19.56 10.35
C LEU A 142 8.48 19.96 11.41
N PRO A 143 9.35 19.03 11.81
CA PRO A 143 10.52 19.38 12.60
C PRO A 143 11.51 20.21 11.76
N PRO A 144 12.30 21.09 12.41
CA PRO A 144 13.29 21.89 11.72
C PRO A 144 14.35 21.00 11.04
N GLN A 145 14.88 21.47 9.91
CA GLN A 145 15.92 20.78 9.12
C GLN A 145 15.51 19.40 8.54
N GLY A 146 14.22 19.06 8.55
CA GLY A 146 13.70 17.85 7.94
C GLY A 146 13.96 17.75 6.44
N ALA A 147 14.21 16.54 5.95
CA ALA A 147 14.27 16.18 4.53
C ALA A 147 13.21 15.13 4.25
N ILE A 148 12.19 15.49 3.48
CA ILE A 148 11.08 14.61 3.13
C ILE A 148 11.50 13.72 1.96
N VAL A 149 11.26 12.42 2.11
CA VAL A 149 11.42 11.40 1.10
C VAL A 149 10.03 10.99 0.64
N LEU A 150 9.81 11.11 -0.67
CA LEU A 150 8.58 10.77 -1.36
C LEU A 150 8.87 9.65 -2.36
N ASP A 151 7.90 8.78 -2.58
CA ASP A 151 7.89 7.90 -3.73
C ASP A 151 7.55 8.69 -5.02
N ASN A 152 7.68 8.03 -6.16
CA ASN A 152 7.49 8.66 -7.47
C ASN A 152 6.10 8.35 -8.05
N ALA A 153 5.05 8.59 -7.27
CA ALA A 153 3.69 8.46 -7.77
C ALA A 153 3.34 9.63 -8.71
N PRO A 154 2.61 9.38 -9.81
CA PRO A 154 2.28 10.40 -10.81
C PRO A 154 1.60 11.64 -10.22
N TYR A 155 0.80 11.49 -9.17
CA TYR A 155 0.01 12.56 -8.57
C TYR A 155 0.82 13.50 -7.64
N TYR A 156 2.07 13.18 -7.30
CA TYR A 156 2.95 14.14 -6.62
C TYR A 156 3.60 15.15 -7.56
N SER A 157 3.62 14.86 -8.86
CA SER A 157 4.32 15.64 -9.86
C SER A 157 3.34 16.37 -10.77
N VAL A 158 2.51 17.25 -10.20
CA VAL A 158 1.67 18.15 -11.00
C VAL A 158 2.52 19.29 -11.51
N LYS A 159 2.56 19.44 -12.83
CA LYS A 159 3.23 20.54 -13.50
C LYS A 159 2.46 21.82 -13.21
N LEU A 160 3.09 22.77 -12.53
CA LEU A 160 2.62 24.15 -12.52
C LEU A 160 2.81 24.71 -13.94
N GLU A 161 1.72 24.96 -14.65
CA GLU A 161 1.75 25.89 -15.77
C GLU A 161 1.80 27.30 -15.16
N LEU A 162 2.95 27.96 -15.30
CA LEU A 162 3.18 29.37 -14.99
C LEU A 162 2.97 30.19 -16.26
#